data_AF-D1CDZ1-F1
#
_entry.id   AF-D1CDZ1-F1
#
_cell.length_a   1.000
_cell.length_b   1.000
_cell.length_c   1.000
_cell.angle_alpha   90.00
_cell.angle_beta   90.00
_cell.angle_gamma   90.00
#
_symmetry.space_group_name_H-M   'P 1'
#
loop_
_entity.id
_entity.type
_entity.pdbx_description
1 polymer ?
#
loop_
_entity_poly.entity_id
_entity_poly.type
_entity_poly.pdbx_seq_one_letter_code
_entity_poly.pdbx_strand_id
1 'polypeptide(L)'
;MSTRWSEKDLYLLGSSASVDIKLVSELSPDESRHVIRGLWDSRGFIGLNLGGYPVTSLVVDSLDLAFWISEYIRAVVGRYIPPRNLKSGLIWVGVSGRKCLPWLRYIYDQSNFVSADKFSKAKELISILEQ
;
A
#
# COMPACT_ATOMS: atom_id res chain seq x y z
N MET A 1 17.16 11.67 -16.35
CA MET A 1 17.32 12.13 -14.95
C MET A 1 17.91 10.97 -14.17
N SER A 2 19.06 11.15 -13.51
CA SER A 2 19.63 10.13 -12.62
C SER A 2 18.79 10.07 -11.36
N THR A 3 18.17 8.93 -11.05
CA THR A 3 17.54 8.75 -9.73
C THR A 3 18.64 8.71 -8.66
N ARG A 4 18.39 9.31 -7.50
CA ARG A 4 19.36 9.34 -6.39
C ARG A 4 19.53 7.94 -5.75
N TRP A 5 18.51 7.11 -5.90
CA TRP A 5 18.41 5.77 -5.32
C TRP A 5 18.12 4.73 -6.41
N SER A 6 18.58 3.50 -6.21
CA SER A 6 18.17 2.38 -7.06
C SER A 6 16.77 1.88 -6.68
N GLU A 7 16.06 1.24 -7.62
CA GLU A 7 14.76 0.59 -7.35
C GLU A 7 14.86 -0.42 -6.20
N LYS A 8 15.96 -1.16 -6.13
CA LYS A 8 16.21 -2.15 -5.09
C LYS A 8 16.32 -1.50 -3.71
N ASP A 9 17.02 -0.37 -3.61
CA ASP A 9 17.22 0.32 -2.32
C ASP A 9 15.88 0.89 -1.80
N LEU A 10 15.07 1.44 -2.69
CA LEU A 10 13.76 1.99 -2.33
C LEU A 10 12.76 0.89 -1.92
N TYR A 11 12.79 -0.26 -2.59
CA TYR A 11 12.01 -1.42 -2.16
C TYR A 11 12.45 -1.90 -0.76
N LEU A 12 13.76 -2.03 -0.52
CA LEU A 12 14.29 -2.43 0.80
C LEU A 12 13.95 -1.42 1.89
N LEU A 13 13.94 -0.12 1.58
CA LEU A 13 13.47 0.92 2.49
C LEU A 13 12.03 0.67 2.91
N GLY A 14 11.13 0.40 1.95
CA GLY A 14 9.72 0.10 2.24
C GLY A 14 9.50 -1.21 3.00
N SER A 15 10.35 -2.21 2.78
CA SER A 15 10.30 -3.52 3.45
C SER A 15 11.02 -3.56 4.81
N SER A 16 11.69 -2.48 5.20
CA SER A 16 12.37 -2.37 6.49
C SER A 16 11.38 -2.45 7.67
N ALA A 17 11.86 -2.60 8.91
CA ALA A 17 11.01 -2.56 10.11
C ALA A 17 10.50 -1.14 10.44
N SER A 18 11.22 -0.10 10.01
CA SER A 18 10.89 1.31 10.26
C SER A 18 11.24 2.15 9.04
N VAL A 19 10.27 2.91 8.52
CA VAL A 19 10.49 3.80 7.36
C VAL A 19 10.66 5.22 7.87
N ASP A 20 11.79 5.86 7.53
CA ASP A 20 12.04 7.26 7.87
C ASP A 20 11.17 8.18 7.01
N ILE A 21 10.23 8.88 7.67
CA ILE A 21 9.31 9.80 7.01
C ILE A 21 10.01 10.97 6.33
N LYS A 22 11.09 11.49 6.92
CA LYS A 22 11.82 12.62 6.34
C LYS A 22 12.38 12.22 4.99
N LEU A 23 12.95 11.02 4.92
CA LEU A 23 13.49 10.45 3.69
C LEU A 23 12.41 10.25 2.62
N VAL A 24 11.28 9.61 2.97
CA VAL A 24 10.26 9.28 1.97
C VAL A 24 9.41 10.47 1.53
N SER A 25 9.36 11.54 2.33
CA SER A 25 8.67 12.78 1.97
C SER A 25 9.35 13.58 0.85
N GLU A 26 10.64 13.32 0.59
CA GLU A 26 11.43 13.98 -0.46
C GLU A 26 11.45 13.21 -1.79
N LEU A 27 10.84 12.02 -1.83
CA LEU A 27 10.89 11.14 -2.99
C LEU A 27 9.97 11.63 -4.12
N SER A 28 10.42 11.43 -5.36
CA SER A 28 9.55 11.59 -6.52
C SER A 28 8.40 10.56 -6.52
N PRO A 29 7.34 10.76 -7.34
CA PRO A 29 6.26 9.78 -7.44
C PRO A 29 6.72 8.38 -7.86
N ASP A 30 7.72 8.29 -8.72
CA ASP A 30 8.29 7.01 -9.18
C ASP A 30 9.15 6.36 -8.08
N GLU A 31 9.94 7.13 -7.32
CA GLU A 31 10.67 6.58 -6.18
C GLU A 31 9.72 6.11 -5.06
N SER A 32 8.69 6.91 -4.78
CA SER A 32 7.63 6.60 -3.81
C SER A 32 6.91 5.29 -4.16
N ARG A 33 6.70 5.01 -5.45
CA ARG A 33 6.11 3.76 -5.94
C ARG A 33 6.90 2.54 -5.42
N HIS A 34 8.23 2.58 -5.50
CA HIS A 34 9.06 1.45 -5.06
C HIS A 34 9.00 1.25 -3.54
N VAL A 35 8.95 2.33 -2.76
CA VAL A 35 8.76 2.25 -1.29
C VAL A 35 7.38 1.68 -0.95
N ILE A 36 6.32 2.15 -1.61
CA ILE A 36 4.95 1.64 -1.43
C ILE A 36 4.86 0.15 -1.75
N ARG A 37 5.54 -0.32 -2.80
CA ARG A 37 5.62 -1.76 -3.12
C ARG A 37 6.25 -2.54 -1.95
N GLY A 38 7.40 -2.10 -1.43
CA GLY A 38 8.06 -2.76 -0.31
C GLY A 38 7.19 -2.81 0.95
N LEU A 39 6.52 -1.69 1.28
CA LEU A 39 5.55 -1.62 2.38
C LEU A 39 4.41 -2.62 2.19
N TRP A 40 3.84 -2.69 1.00
CA TRP A 40 2.70 -3.57 0.74
C TRP A 40 3.08 -5.04 0.69
N ASP A 41 4.27 -5.36 0.19
CA ASP A 41 4.74 -6.74 0.14
C ASP A 41 5.16 -7.26 1.52
N SER A 42 5.77 -6.41 2.35
CA SER A 42 6.18 -6.80 3.71
C SER A 42 5.03 -6.79 4.73
N ARG A 43 4.13 -5.79 4.69
CA ARG A 43 3.13 -5.53 5.75
C ARG A 43 1.69 -5.46 5.25
N GLY A 44 1.49 -5.46 3.93
CA GLY A 44 0.16 -5.35 3.35
C GLY A 44 -0.68 -6.62 3.58
N PHE A 45 -1.96 -6.39 3.80
CA PHE A 45 -3.02 -7.37 3.83
C PHE A 45 -3.93 -7.15 2.61
N ILE A 46 -4.30 -8.23 1.95
CA ILE A 46 -5.28 -8.26 0.87
C ILE A 46 -6.24 -9.40 1.21
N GLY A 47 -7.54 -9.13 1.28
CA GLY A 47 -8.51 -10.16 1.66
C GLY A 47 -9.93 -9.63 1.76
N LEU A 48 -10.75 -10.33 2.54
CA LEU A 48 -12.10 -9.92 2.90
C LEU A 48 -12.11 -9.48 4.37
N ASN A 49 -12.88 -8.43 4.66
CA ASN A 49 -13.19 -8.08 6.05
C ASN A 49 -14.31 -8.97 6.61
N LEU A 50 -14.65 -8.82 7.89
CA LEU A 50 -15.70 -9.59 8.57
C LEU A 50 -17.09 -9.48 7.91
N GLY A 51 -17.34 -8.42 7.15
CA GLY A 51 -18.58 -8.22 6.39
C GLY A 51 -18.55 -8.82 4.98
N GLY A 52 -17.50 -9.56 4.62
CA GLY A 52 -17.32 -10.13 3.28
C GLY A 52 -16.93 -9.10 2.22
N TYR A 53 -16.54 -7.88 2.60
CA TYR A 53 -16.11 -6.86 1.65
C TYR A 53 -14.61 -6.97 1.37
N PRO A 54 -14.17 -6.83 0.10
CA PRO A 54 -12.76 -6.71 -0.24
C PRO A 54 -12.09 -5.59 0.56
N VAL A 55 -10.89 -5.87 1.06
CA VAL A 55 -10.06 -4.90 1.79
C VAL A 55 -8.61 -5.09 1.38
N THR A 56 -7.93 -3.97 1.23
CA THR A 56 -6.48 -3.92 1.11
C THR A 56 -5.97 -2.89 2.10
N SER A 57 -5.09 -3.30 2.99
CA SER A 57 -4.61 -2.43 4.06
C SER A 57 -3.20 -2.75 4.48
N LEU A 58 -2.60 -1.87 5.26
CA LEU A 58 -1.37 -2.09 5.99
C LEU A 58 -1.51 -1.50 7.40
N VAL A 59 -0.59 -1.87 8.28
CA VAL A 59 -0.49 -1.30 9.62
C VAL A 59 0.91 -0.73 9.79
N VAL A 60 1.00 0.52 10.26
CA VAL A 60 2.24 1.25 10.53
C VAL A 60 2.26 1.77 11.96
N ASP A 61 3.46 2.11 12.42
CA ASP A 61 3.78 2.61 13.76
C ASP A 61 3.88 4.15 13.83
N SER A 62 3.87 4.83 12.69
CA SER A 62 4.00 6.30 12.59
C SER A 62 2.78 6.92 11.92
N LEU A 63 2.25 7.99 12.55
CA LEU A 63 1.10 8.73 12.03
C LEU A 63 1.46 9.50 10.75
N ASP A 64 2.68 10.07 10.70
CA ASP A 64 3.14 10.80 9.53
C ASP A 64 3.34 9.85 8.34
N LEU A 65 3.89 8.65 8.60
CA LEU A 65 3.97 7.59 7.59
C LEU A 65 2.58 7.18 7.12
N ALA A 66 1.64 7.04 8.04
CA ALA A 66 0.27 6.68 7.71
C ALA A 66 -0.40 7.71 6.80
N PHE A 67 -0.22 9.01 7.09
CA PHE A 67 -0.71 10.09 6.24
C PHE A 67 -0.05 10.10 4.87
N TRP A 68 1.27 9.92 4.80
CA TRP A 68 1.99 9.85 3.52
C TRP A 68 1.47 8.71 2.64
N ILE A 69 1.22 7.52 3.21
CA ILE A 69 0.64 6.40 2.46
C ILE A 69 -0.81 6.69 2.05
N SER A 70 -1.63 7.26 2.94
CA SER A 70 -3.01 7.64 2.63
C SER A 70 -3.09 8.65 1.48
N GLU A 71 -2.17 9.61 1.41
CA GLU A 71 -2.07 10.56 0.30
C GLU A 71 -1.65 9.87 -1.00
N TYR A 72 -0.71 8.92 -0.94
CA TYR A 72 -0.35 8.12 -2.11
C TYR A 72 -1.53 7.30 -2.65
N ILE A 73 -2.26 6.61 -1.76
CA ILE A 73 -3.47 5.87 -2.12
C ILE A 73 -4.53 6.82 -2.69
N ARG A 74 -4.69 8.02 -2.12
CA ARG A 74 -5.62 9.04 -2.64
C ARG A 74 -5.27 9.43 -4.07
N ALA A 75 -3.99 9.58 -4.40
CA ALA A 75 -3.57 9.91 -5.76
C ALA A 75 -3.93 8.80 -6.78
N VAL A 76 -3.92 7.53 -6.35
CA VAL A 76 -4.28 6.38 -7.21
C VAL A 76 -5.79 6.13 -7.28
N VAL A 77 -6.49 6.21 -6.15
CA VAL A 77 -7.92 5.85 -6.01
C VAL A 77 -8.84 7.07 -6.23
N GLY A 78 -8.29 8.28 -6.19
CA GLY A 78 -9.02 9.55 -6.37
C GLY A 78 -9.83 10.00 -5.14
N ARG A 79 -9.72 9.33 -3.99
CA ARG A 79 -10.40 9.71 -2.74
C ARG A 79 -9.52 9.53 -1.52
N TYR A 80 -9.62 10.48 -0.60
CA TYR A 80 -8.91 10.43 0.66
C TYR A 80 -9.52 9.38 1.60
N ILE A 81 -8.66 8.58 2.23
CA ILE A 81 -9.05 7.70 3.33
C ILE A 81 -8.17 8.01 4.53
N PRO A 82 -8.75 8.53 5.63
CA PRO A 82 -7.98 8.88 6.80
C PRO A 82 -7.40 7.62 7.46
N PRO A 83 -6.14 7.68 7.92
CA PRO A 83 -5.59 6.67 8.80
C PRO A 83 -6.44 6.48 10.06
N ARG A 84 -6.42 5.27 10.63
CA ARG A 84 -7.19 4.93 11.84
C ARG A 84 -6.28 4.36 12.93
N ASN A 85 -6.33 4.95 14.12
CA ASN A 85 -5.65 4.40 15.28
C ASN A 85 -6.28 3.08 15.71
N LEU A 86 -5.45 2.07 15.94
CA LEU A 86 -5.81 0.79 16.51
C LEU A 86 -5.56 0.80 18.02
N LYS A 87 -6.24 -0.08 18.75
CA LYS A 87 -6.06 -0.23 20.21
C LYS A 87 -4.62 -0.62 20.60
N SER A 88 -3.86 -1.21 19.68
CA SER A 88 -2.45 -1.55 19.86
C SER A 88 -1.50 -0.36 19.83
N GLY A 89 -2.00 0.86 19.55
CA GLY A 89 -1.16 2.04 19.30
C GLY A 89 -0.62 2.11 17.86
N LEU A 90 -0.86 1.08 17.05
CA LEU A 90 -0.56 1.09 15.61
C LEU A 90 -1.64 1.81 14.81
N ILE A 91 -1.34 2.11 13.56
CA ILE A 91 -2.18 2.94 12.69
C ILE A 91 -2.48 2.15 11.42
N TRP A 92 -3.78 1.94 11.19
CA TRP A 92 -4.29 1.27 10.01
C TRP A 92 -4.45 2.25 8.85
N VAL A 93 -3.98 1.84 7.67
CA VAL A 93 -4.16 2.55 6.41
C VAL A 93 -4.66 1.56 5.37
N GLY A 94 -5.67 1.92 4.59
CA GLY A 94 -6.19 1.02 3.57
C GLY A 94 -7.46 1.49 2.90
N VAL A 95 -7.92 0.69 1.95
CA VAL A 95 -9.17 0.86 1.22
C VAL A 95 -10.04 -0.39 1.43
N SER A 96 -11.36 -0.23 1.42
CA SER A 96 -12.33 -1.33 1.53
C SER A 96 -13.49 -1.17 0.54
N GLY A 97 -14.17 -2.29 0.27
CA GLY A 97 -15.31 -2.38 -0.66
C GLY A 97 -14.91 -2.12 -2.12
N ARG A 98 -15.83 -1.56 -2.91
CA ARG A 98 -15.60 -1.23 -4.33
C ARG A 98 -14.43 -0.28 -4.57
N LYS A 99 -14.06 0.53 -3.57
CA LYS A 99 -12.92 1.45 -3.64
C LYS A 99 -11.58 0.71 -3.68
N CYS A 100 -11.55 -0.59 -3.35
CA CYS A 100 -10.36 -1.41 -3.52
C CYS A 100 -10.01 -1.61 -4.99
N LEU A 101 -10.95 -1.56 -5.93
CA LEU A 101 -10.70 -2.00 -7.31
C LEU A 101 -9.53 -1.24 -7.99
N PRO A 102 -9.46 0.11 -7.98
CA PRO A 102 -8.34 0.82 -8.59
C PRO A 102 -7.00 0.49 -7.92
N TRP A 103 -7.01 0.31 -6.59
CA TRP A 103 -5.82 -0.01 -5.83
C TRP A 103 -5.35 -1.45 -6.02
N LEU A 104 -6.28 -2.41 -6.08
CA LEU A 104 -6.03 -3.80 -6.39
C LEU A 104 -5.43 -3.96 -7.78
N ARG A 105 -5.99 -3.26 -8.79
CA ARG A 105 -5.43 -3.24 -10.14
C ARG A 105 -4.03 -2.65 -10.14
N TYR A 106 -3.82 -1.52 -9.45
CA TYR A 106 -2.50 -0.93 -9.30
C TYR A 106 -1.49 -1.93 -8.73
N ILE A 107 -1.82 -2.63 -7.63
CA ILE A 107 -0.97 -3.67 -7.03
C ILE A 107 -0.74 -4.83 -8.00
N TYR A 108 -1.80 -5.29 -8.67
CA TYR A 108 -1.76 -6.39 -9.63
C TYR A 108 -0.83 -6.08 -10.81
N ASP A 109 -0.83 -4.85 -11.30
CA ASP A 109 0.05 -4.38 -12.37
C ASP A 109 1.52 -4.30 -11.92
N GLN A 110 1.79 -4.37 -10.61
CA GLN A 110 3.14 -4.47 -10.03
C GLN A 110 3.54 -5.93 -9.72
N SER A 111 2.91 -6.93 -10.37
CA SER A 111 3.00 -8.37 -10.07
C SER A 111 4.41 -8.95 -9.92
N ASN A 112 5.42 -8.38 -10.57
CA ASN A 112 6.81 -8.83 -10.45
C ASN A 112 7.43 -8.59 -9.05
N PHE A 113 6.72 -7.87 -8.15
CA PHE A 113 7.25 -7.42 -6.86
C PHE A 113 6.37 -7.76 -5.66
N VAL A 114 5.24 -8.43 -5.90
CA VAL A 114 4.28 -8.78 -4.86
C VAL A 114 4.33 -10.30 -4.69
N SER A 115 4.39 -10.77 -3.45
CA SER A 115 4.31 -12.19 -3.13
C SER A 115 3.16 -12.90 -3.83
N ALA A 116 3.40 -14.14 -4.28
CA ALA A 116 2.45 -14.91 -5.07
C ALA A 116 1.05 -15.03 -4.43
N ASP A 117 1.00 -15.12 -3.10
CA ASP A 117 -0.26 -15.18 -2.35
C ASP A 117 -1.07 -13.89 -2.45
N LYS A 118 -0.40 -12.74 -2.31
CA LYS A 118 -1.04 -11.42 -2.45
C LYS A 118 -1.47 -11.17 -3.89
N PHE A 119 -0.67 -11.60 -4.86
CA PHE A 119 -1.04 -11.55 -6.28
C PHE A 119 -2.29 -12.38 -6.57
N SER A 120 -2.30 -13.64 -6.13
CA SER A 120 -3.45 -14.55 -6.28
C SER A 120 -4.70 -13.98 -5.63
N LYS A 121 -4.58 -13.46 -4.40
CA LYS A 121 -5.70 -12.85 -3.69
C LYS A 121 -6.18 -11.57 -4.36
N ALA A 122 -5.28 -10.73 -4.89
CA ALA A 122 -5.68 -9.54 -5.63
C ALA A 122 -6.49 -9.90 -6.88
N LYS A 123 -6.04 -10.91 -7.65
CA LYS A 123 -6.75 -11.42 -8.82
C LYS A 123 -8.17 -11.89 -8.49
N GLU A 124 -8.31 -12.66 -7.42
CA GLU A 124 -9.61 -13.13 -6.92
C GLU A 124 -10.55 -11.96 -6.59
N LEU A 125 -10.08 -10.99 -5.80
CA LEU A 125 -10.90 -9.85 -5.37
C LEU A 125 -11.25 -8.91 -6.53
N ILE A 126 -10.38 -8.74 -7.52
CA ILE A 126 -10.68 -7.99 -8.75
C ILE A 126 -11.86 -8.65 -9.47
N SER A 127 -11.82 -9.98 -9.64
CA SER A 127 -12.90 -10.71 -10.30
C SER A 127 -14.24 -10.56 -9.58
N ILE A 128 -14.25 -10.56 -8.24
CA ILE A 128 -15.47 -10.33 -7.43
C ILE A 128 -16.01 -8.90 -7.61
N LEU A 129 -15.13 -7.91 -7.70
CA LEU A 129 -15.52 -6.49 -7.78
C LEU A 129 -15.98 -6.04 -9.17
N GLU A 130 -15.66 -6.81 -10.20
CA GLU A 130 -16.04 -6.55 -11.60
C GLU A 130 -17.36 -7.22 -12.02
N GLN A 131 -17.92 -8.07 -11.17
CA GLN A 131 -19.26 -8.65 -11.30
C GLN A 131 -20.33 -7.67 -10.79
#